data_AF-A0A2D5XG06-F1
#
_entry.id   AF-A0A2D5XG06-F1
#
_cell.length_a   1.000
_cell.length_b   1.000
_cell.length_c   1.000
_cell.angle_alpha   90.00
_cell.angle_beta   90.00
_cell.angle_gamma   90.00
#
_symmetry.space_group_name_H-M   'P 1'
#
loop_
_entity.id
_entity.type
_entity.pdbx_description
1 polymer ?
#
loop_
_entity_poly.entity_id
_entity_poly.type
_entity_poly.pdbx_seq_one_letter_code
_entity_poly.pdbx_strand_id
1 'polypeptide(L)'
;MVIATLPRIAAAIFLLVAAAIPALASDRLLNLEGRFVQGGLAFGITEAGARVLIDGIAVRVSKGGLFVVGFGRDAPSRVGVRVIYADGHGASRTLTVAPREYPVQRIDGLAPRQVTPGP
;
A
#
# COMPACT_ATOMS: atom_id res chain seq x y z
N MET A 1 -19.82 -49.21 -37.10
CA MET A 1 -19.10 -48.07 -37.70
C MET A 1 -19.02 -46.95 -36.67
N VAL A 2 -18.08 -47.05 -35.71
CA VAL A 2 -17.95 -46.09 -34.59
C VAL A 2 -16.48 -45.92 -34.25
N ILE A 3 -15.72 -45.12 -35.01
CA ILE A 3 -14.42 -44.62 -34.55
C ILE A 3 -14.11 -43.33 -35.32
N ALA A 4 -14.32 -42.14 -34.73
CA ALA A 4 -13.59 -40.89 -35.05
C ALA A 4 -14.22 -39.63 -34.40
N THR A 5 -14.32 -39.57 -33.07
CA THR A 5 -14.66 -38.30 -32.37
C THR A 5 -13.75 -37.97 -31.18
N LEU A 6 -12.87 -38.90 -30.78
CA LEU A 6 -12.05 -38.76 -29.57
C LEU A 6 -10.95 -37.66 -29.59
N PRO A 7 -10.26 -37.29 -30.69
CA PRO A 7 -9.12 -36.37 -30.58
C PRO A 7 -9.53 -34.91 -30.39
N ARG A 8 -10.75 -34.52 -30.80
CA ARG A 8 -11.25 -33.15 -30.68
C ARG A 8 -11.71 -32.80 -29.27
N ILE A 9 -12.30 -33.76 -28.57
CA ILE A 9 -12.76 -33.58 -27.18
C ILE A 9 -11.55 -33.51 -26.23
N ALA A 10 -10.53 -34.35 -26.45
CA ALA A 10 -9.29 -34.32 -25.69
C ALA A 10 -8.52 -32.99 -25.88
N ALA A 11 -8.44 -32.46 -27.12
CA ALA A 11 -7.82 -31.18 -27.40
C ALA A 11 -8.60 -29.99 -26.78
N ALA A 12 -9.93 -30.05 -26.77
CA ALA A 12 -10.77 -29.02 -26.16
C ALA A 12 -10.65 -28.99 -24.62
N ILE A 13 -10.51 -30.16 -23.98
CA ILE A 13 -10.28 -30.25 -22.53
C ILE A 13 -8.87 -29.75 -22.17
N PHE A 14 -7.86 -30.07 -22.98
CA PHE A 14 -6.49 -29.56 -22.78
C PHE A 14 -6.42 -28.03 -22.93
N LEU A 15 -7.16 -27.45 -23.89
CA LEU A 15 -7.24 -26.01 -24.08
C LEU A 15 -8.00 -25.29 -22.95
N LEU A 16 -9.01 -25.94 -22.35
CA LEU A 16 -9.77 -25.38 -21.23
C LEU A 16 -8.96 -25.37 -19.92
N VAL A 17 -8.08 -26.35 -19.72
CA VAL A 17 -7.19 -26.41 -18.53
C VAL A 17 -6.04 -25.40 -18.62
N ALA A 18 -5.55 -25.09 -19.83
CA ALA A 18 -4.51 -24.09 -20.04
C ALA A 18 -4.97 -22.63 -19.80
N ALA A 19 -6.28 -22.36 -19.86
CA ALA A 19 -6.85 -21.03 -19.60
C ALA A 19 -7.04 -20.71 -18.10
N ALA A 20 -6.78 -21.67 -17.22
CA ALA A 20 -6.93 -21.54 -15.77
C ALA A 20 -5.58 -21.49 -15.04
N ILE A 21 -4.57 -20.83 -15.62
CA ILE A 21 -3.39 -20.46 -14.84
C ILE A 21 -3.82 -19.26 -13.98
N PRO A 22 -4.09 -19.42 -12.67
CA PRO A 22 -4.19 -18.24 -11.81
C PRO A 22 -2.87 -17.50 -11.98
N ALA A 23 -2.93 -16.24 -12.40
CA ALA A 23 -1.79 -15.36 -12.31
C ALA A 23 -1.32 -15.44 -10.86
N LEU A 24 -0.21 -16.15 -10.62
CA LEU A 24 0.41 -16.25 -9.31
C LEU A 24 0.67 -14.81 -8.92
N ALA A 25 -0.13 -14.28 -8.00
CA ALA A 25 0.13 -13.00 -7.39
C ALA A 25 1.46 -13.19 -6.67
N SER A 26 2.55 -12.77 -7.32
CA SER A 26 3.85 -12.77 -6.69
C SER A 26 3.72 -11.92 -5.44
N ASP A 27 3.81 -12.55 -4.27
CA ASP A 27 3.89 -11.87 -2.99
C ASP A 27 5.27 -11.20 -2.92
N ARG A 28 5.37 -10.07 -3.63
CA ARG A 28 6.59 -9.30 -3.75
C ARG A 28 6.81 -8.49 -2.50
N LEU A 29 8.07 -8.17 -2.23
CA LEU A 29 8.47 -7.56 -0.98
C LEU A 29 7.73 -6.23 -0.76
N LEU A 30 6.83 -6.22 0.22
CA LEU A 30 6.18 -5.05 0.79
C LEU A 30 5.85 -5.36 2.26
N ASN A 31 6.85 -5.19 3.13
CA ASN A 31 6.63 -5.30 4.55
C ASN A 31 6.49 -3.90 5.17
N LEU A 32 5.58 -3.76 6.13
CA LEU A 32 5.45 -2.56 6.95
C LEU A 32 5.29 -2.96 8.41
N GLU A 33 6.11 -2.37 9.27
CA GLU A 33 6.12 -2.62 10.70
C GLU A 33 6.10 -1.30 11.48
N GLY A 34 5.39 -1.30 12.60
CA GLY A 34 5.27 -0.12 13.46
C GLY A 34 3.86 0.05 14.01
N ARG A 35 3.48 1.30 14.29
CA ARG A 35 2.21 1.63 14.94
C ARG A 35 1.26 2.27 13.94
N PHE A 36 0.30 1.48 13.44
CA PHE A 36 -0.78 1.95 12.58
C PHE A 36 -1.89 2.62 13.40
N VAL A 37 -1.56 3.76 14.01
CA VAL A 37 -2.48 4.57 14.82
C VAL A 37 -2.27 6.04 14.47
N GLN A 38 -3.27 6.89 14.70
CA GLN A 38 -3.12 8.35 14.57
C GLN A 38 -1.95 8.88 15.43
N GLY A 39 -1.12 9.73 14.82
CA GLY A 39 0.16 10.18 15.38
C GLY A 39 1.23 9.08 15.47
N GLY A 40 1.03 7.93 14.82
CA GLY A 40 1.95 6.80 14.77
C GLY A 40 2.90 6.87 13.57
N LEU A 41 3.85 5.93 13.55
CA LEU A 41 4.85 5.81 12.51
C LEU A 41 5.10 4.33 12.20
N ALA A 42 5.33 4.03 10.93
CA ALA A 42 5.72 2.71 10.44
C ALA A 42 6.90 2.80 9.48
N PHE A 43 7.75 1.78 9.52
CA PHE A 43 8.86 1.58 8.61
C PHE A 43 8.46 0.55 7.57
N GLY A 44 8.71 0.87 6.31
CA GLY A 44 8.43 0.01 5.19
C GLY A 44 9.71 -0.50 4.53
N ILE A 45 9.67 -1.73 4.05
CA ILE A 45 10.70 -2.34 3.23
C ILE A 45 10.04 -2.83 1.94
N THR A 46 10.60 -2.41 0.81
CA THR A 46 10.26 -2.89 -0.53
C THR A 46 11.54 -3.26 -1.28
N GLU A 47 11.42 -3.69 -2.54
CA GLU A 47 12.57 -3.97 -3.40
C GLU A 47 13.37 -2.69 -3.72
N ALA A 48 14.68 -2.85 -3.95
CA ALA A 48 15.54 -1.77 -4.36
C ALA A 48 15.06 -1.14 -5.68
N GLY A 49 15.08 0.20 -5.75
CA GLY A 49 14.64 0.95 -6.94
C GLY A 49 13.13 1.05 -7.13
N ALA A 50 12.32 0.46 -6.24
CA ALA A 50 10.87 0.62 -6.27
C ALA A 50 10.44 2.06 -5.91
N ARG A 51 9.31 2.49 -6.48
CA ARG A 51 8.61 3.73 -6.13
C ARG A 51 7.43 3.42 -5.22
N VAL A 52 7.25 4.21 -4.18
CA VAL A 52 6.15 4.03 -3.23
C VAL A 52 5.27 5.28 -3.23
N LEU A 53 3.96 5.07 -3.25
CA LEU A 53 2.93 6.10 -3.11
C LEU A 53 2.07 5.79 -1.89
N ILE A 54 1.77 6.82 -1.11
CA ILE A 54 0.88 6.76 0.05
C ILE A 54 -0.28 7.70 -0.24
N ASP A 55 -1.49 7.16 -0.38
CA ASP A 55 -2.69 7.89 -0.82
C ASP A 55 -2.44 8.74 -2.08
N GLY A 56 -1.64 8.20 -3.01
CA GLY A 56 -1.27 8.86 -4.26
C GLY A 56 -0.08 9.82 -4.17
N ILE A 57 0.45 10.08 -2.97
CA ILE A 57 1.62 10.95 -2.76
C ILE A 57 2.90 10.11 -2.79
N ALA A 58 3.83 10.44 -3.68
CA ALA A 58 5.11 9.76 -3.75
C ALA A 58 5.95 10.01 -2.48
N VAL A 59 6.48 8.95 -1.89
CA VAL A 59 7.37 9.04 -0.73
C VAL A 59 8.80 8.69 -1.11
N ARG A 60 9.75 9.21 -0.33
CA ARG A 60 11.17 8.96 -0.55
C ARG A 60 11.48 7.52 -0.15
N VAL A 61 12.10 6.79 -1.06
CA VAL A 61 12.58 5.41 -0.86
C VAL A 61 14.10 5.44 -0.96
N SER A 62 14.77 4.80 -0.01
CA SER A 62 16.23 4.65 -0.07
C SER A 62 16.65 3.73 -1.22
N LYS A 63 17.94 3.74 -1.58
CA LYS A 63 18.48 2.83 -2.61
C LYS A 63 18.21 1.35 -2.30
N GLY A 64 18.17 0.98 -1.02
CA GLY A 64 17.89 -0.38 -0.55
C GLY A 64 16.41 -0.68 -0.31
N GLY A 65 15.47 0.20 -0.69
CA GLY A 65 14.03 -0.06 -0.57
C GLY A 65 13.38 0.30 0.77
N LEU A 66 14.13 0.88 1.72
CA LEU A 66 13.56 1.39 2.98
C LEU A 66 12.77 2.68 2.75
N PHE A 67 11.61 2.81 3.39
CA PHE A 67 10.78 4.02 3.44
C PHE A 67 10.07 4.16 4.79
N VAL A 68 9.44 5.31 5.03
CA VAL A 68 8.72 5.60 6.28
C VAL A 68 7.31 6.11 5.95
N VAL A 69 6.35 5.72 6.78
CA VAL A 69 4.96 6.20 6.75
C VAL A 69 4.64 6.85 8.09
N GLY A 70 4.29 8.13 8.06
CA GLY A 70 3.75 8.85 9.22
C GLY A 70 2.23 8.93 9.12
N PHE A 71 1.53 8.57 10.19
CA PHE A 71 0.09 8.76 10.30
C PHE A 71 -0.15 10.04 11.10
N GLY A 72 -0.65 11.09 10.43
CA GLY A 72 -0.99 12.36 11.09
C GLY A 72 -1.97 12.19 12.25
N ARG A 73 -2.13 13.26 13.06
CA ARG A 73 -3.10 13.28 14.18
C ARG A 73 -4.52 12.96 13.69
N ASP A 74 -4.90 13.52 12.55
CA ASP A 74 -6.24 13.36 11.97
C ASP A 74 -6.21 12.45 10.73
N ALA A 75 -5.30 11.45 10.71
CA ALA A 75 -5.20 10.51 9.61
C ALA A 75 -6.51 9.73 9.41
N PRO A 76 -6.89 9.41 8.15
CA PRO A 76 -8.06 8.58 7.87
C PRO A 76 -7.87 7.17 8.43
N SER A 77 -8.97 6.47 8.70
CA SER A 77 -8.94 5.09 9.22
C SER A 77 -8.38 4.06 8.23
N ARG A 78 -8.25 4.44 6.96
CA ARG A 78 -7.67 3.64 5.89
C ARG A 78 -6.66 4.46 5.11
N VAL A 79 -5.46 3.93 4.96
CA VAL A 79 -4.38 4.53 4.17
C VAL A 79 -3.93 3.54 3.11
N GLY A 80 -3.90 3.95 1.85
CA GLY A 80 -3.46 3.14 0.72
C GLY A 80 -1.95 3.27 0.50
N VAL A 81 -1.25 2.13 0.44
CA VAL A 81 0.15 2.05 0.03
C VAL A 81 0.20 1.34 -1.31
N ARG A 82 0.78 2.01 -2.32
CA ARG A 82 1.04 1.44 -3.63
C ARG A 82 2.54 1.41 -3.89
N VAL A 83 3.03 0.26 -4.35
CA VAL A 83 4.42 0.07 -4.77
C VAL A 83 4.43 -0.15 -6.28
N ILE A 84 5.37 0.48 -6.96
CA ILE A 84 5.68 0.26 -8.38
C ILE A 84 7.13 -0.21 -8.43
N TYR A 85 7.33 -1.47 -8.79
CA TYR A 85 8.64 -2.11 -8.88
C TYR A 85 9.40 -1.66 -10.15
N ALA A 86 10.70 -1.97 -10.20
CA ALA A 86 11.57 -1.56 -11.30
C ALA A 86 11.16 -2.13 -12.67
N ASP A 87 10.49 -3.28 -12.69
CA ASP A 87 9.95 -3.92 -13.90
C ASP A 87 8.56 -3.39 -14.31
N GLY A 88 8.03 -2.41 -13.58
CA GLY A 88 6.73 -1.79 -13.86
C GLY A 88 5.52 -2.52 -13.25
N HIS A 89 5.69 -3.72 -12.68
CA HIS A 89 4.63 -4.34 -11.90
C HIS A 89 4.39 -3.57 -10.60
N GLY A 90 3.22 -3.75 -9.99
CA GLY A 90 2.89 -3.07 -8.75
C GLY A 90 2.15 -3.93 -7.75
N ALA A 91 2.29 -3.56 -6.49
CA ALA A 91 1.53 -4.11 -5.36
C ALA A 91 0.74 -2.98 -4.69
N SER A 92 -0.38 -3.32 -4.06
CA SER A 92 -1.17 -2.37 -3.28
C SER A 92 -1.61 -3.01 -1.98
N ARG A 93 -1.53 -2.25 -0.88
CA ARG A 93 -1.95 -2.66 0.45
C ARG A 93 -2.72 -1.52 1.11
N THR A 94 -3.87 -1.83 1.69
CA THR A 94 -4.60 -0.89 2.54
C THR A 94 -4.24 -1.16 4.00
N LEU A 95 -3.81 -0.12 4.70
CA LEU A 95 -3.52 -0.15 6.14
C LEU A 95 -4.73 0.35 6.91
N THR A 96 -5.08 -0.34 7.99
CA THR A 96 -6.06 0.15 8.97
C THR A 96 -5.34 0.97 10.03
N VAL A 97 -5.73 2.23 10.18
CA VAL A 97 -5.14 3.17 11.14
C VAL A 97 -6.13 3.40 12.28
N ALA A 98 -5.75 3.02 13.50
CA ALA A 98 -6.63 3.21 14.66
C ALA A 98 -6.64 4.68 15.11
N PRO A 99 -7.78 5.22 15.57
CA PRO A 99 -7.82 6.55 16.16
C PRO A 99 -7.04 6.59 17.49
N ARG A 100 -6.63 7.80 17.90
CA ARG A 100 -6.04 8.03 19.24
C ARG A 100 -6.82 9.14 19.93
N GLU A 101 -7.15 8.92 21.20
CA GLU A 101 -7.65 9.99 22.06
C GLU A 101 -6.51 10.86 22.54
N TYR A 102 -6.68 12.18 22.44
CA TYR A 102 -5.70 13.17 22.87
C TYR A 102 -6.30 14.04 23.97
N PRO A 103 -5.58 14.29 25.08
CA PRO A 103 -5.94 15.32 26.02
C PRO A 103 -5.93 16.68 25.31
N VAL A 104 -7.08 17.36 25.30
CA VAL A 104 -7.20 18.69 24.70
C VAL A 104 -7.20 19.73 25.82
N GLN A 105 -6.30 20.71 25.70
CA GLN A 105 -6.24 21.87 26.60
C GLN A 105 -6.61 23.13 25.83
N ARG A 106 -7.27 24.06 26.52
CA ARG A 106 -7.54 25.41 26.05
C ARG A 106 -6.65 26.37 26.82
N ILE A 107 -5.91 27.19 26.09
CA ILE A 107 -5.03 28.22 26.65
C ILE A 107 -5.54 29.56 26.16
N ASP A 108 -6.01 30.39 27.09
CA ASP A 108 -6.47 31.75 26.83
C ASP A 108 -5.38 32.77 27.19
N GLY A 109 -5.50 34.00 26.67
CA GLY A 109 -4.59 35.09 27.02
C GLY A 109 -3.21 35.05 26.34
N LEU A 110 -3.02 34.23 25.31
CA LEU A 110 -1.82 34.30 24.47
C LEU A 110 -1.71 35.67 23.80
N ALA A 111 -0.49 36.21 23.70
CA ALA A 111 -0.29 37.51 23.06
C ALA A 111 -0.74 37.43 21.58
N PRO A 112 -1.44 38.44 21.02
CA PRO A 112 -1.97 38.38 19.65
C PRO A 112 -0.94 37.97 18.59
N ARG A 113 0.31 38.45 18.73
CA ARG A 113 1.43 38.08 17.84
C ARG A 113 1.78 36.59 17.81
N GLN A 114 1.31 35.78 18.76
CA GLN A 114 1.55 34.33 18.83
C GLN A 114 0.44 33.50 18.18
N VAL A 115 -0.73 34.10 17.94
CA VAL A 115 -1.94 33.42 17.41
C VAL A 115 -2.46 34.07 16.13
N THR A 116 -2.00 35.28 15.81
CA THR A 116 -2.36 36.06 14.64
C THR A 116 -1.07 36.62 14.03
N PRO A 117 -0.51 35.94 13.00
CA PRO A 117 0.62 36.47 12.25
C PRO A 117 0.29 37.85 11.66
N GLY A 118 1.26 38.76 11.66
CA GLY A 118 1.12 40.04 10.95
C GLY A 118 1.09 39.87 9.43
N PRO A 119 0.72 40.91 8.67
CA PRO A 119 0.81 40.93 7.21
C PRO A 119 2.25 40.76 6.71
#